data_AF-A0A1B6C6C9-F1
#
_entry.id   AF-A0A1B6C6C9-F1
#
_cell.length_a   1.000
_cell.length_b   1.000
_cell.length_c   1.000
_cell.angle_alpha   90.00
_cell.angle_beta   90.00
_cell.angle_gamma   90.00
#
_symmetry.space_group_name_H-M   'P 1'
#
loop_
_entity.id
_entity.type
_entity.pdbx_description
1 polymer ?
#
loop_
_entity_poly.entity_id
_entity_poly.type
_entity_poly.pdbx_seq_one_letter_code
_entity_poly.pdbx_strand_id
1 'polypeptide(L)'
;EMQFTKTKGFEKRAQYYAAKAYSSQADQGDDYHNLKEIIFIAVADCIIFPDKAEYKSNHVILDQNSFEHDLKDFYFVFIELPKFTKTKEDQLENIVEKWCYFFRY
;
A
#
# COMPACT_ATOMS: atom_id res chain seq x y z
N GLU A 1 -7.48 1.67 -0.66
CA GLU A 1 -8.09 3.00 -0.93
C GLU A 1 -7.67 3.45 -2.32
N MET A 2 -8.54 4.11 -3.10
CA MET A 2 -8.21 4.64 -4.43
C MET A 2 -8.37 6.16 -4.40
N GLN A 3 -7.35 6.91 -4.84
CA GLN A 3 -7.40 8.37 -4.81
C GLN A 3 -6.94 9.02 -6.12
N PHE A 4 -7.73 10.00 -6.56
CA PHE A 4 -7.58 10.76 -7.80
C PHE A 4 -6.78 12.06 -7.67
N THR A 5 -6.33 12.47 -6.48
CA THR A 5 -5.71 13.80 -6.28
C THR A 5 -4.51 13.73 -5.34
N LYS A 6 -3.43 14.46 -5.67
CA LYS A 6 -2.29 14.74 -4.78
C LYS A 6 -2.76 15.48 -3.53
N THR A 7 -3.23 14.75 -2.53
CA THR A 7 -3.52 15.35 -1.23
C THR A 7 -2.26 15.24 -0.38
N LYS A 8 -1.69 16.37 0.03
CA LYS A 8 -0.60 16.41 1.03
C LYS A 8 -1.01 15.53 2.22
N GLY A 9 -0.12 14.64 2.66
CA GLY A 9 -0.38 13.73 3.78
C GLY A 9 -1.08 12.42 3.41
N PHE A 10 -1.03 11.97 2.15
CA PHE A 10 -1.51 10.64 1.76
C PHE A 10 -0.90 9.52 2.61
N GLU A 11 0.41 9.56 2.85
CA GLU A 11 1.13 8.60 3.69
C GLU A 11 0.54 8.52 5.11
N LYS A 12 0.24 9.67 5.72
CA LYS A 12 -0.36 9.74 7.06
C LYS A 12 -1.77 9.18 7.07
N ARG A 13 -2.55 9.40 6.00
CA ARG A 13 -3.90 8.82 5.87
C ARG A 13 -3.86 7.31 5.66
N ALA A 14 -2.93 6.81 4.85
CA ALA A 14 -2.73 5.37 4.69
C ALA A 14 -2.46 4.70 6.03
N GLN A 15 -1.54 5.26 6.83
CA GLN A 15 -1.25 4.79 8.18
C GLN A 15 -2.47 4.92 9.11
N TYR A 16 -3.17 6.06 9.09
CA TYR A 16 -4.37 6.28 9.91
C TYR A 16 -5.48 5.28 9.59
N TYR A 17 -5.75 5.02 8.31
CA TYR A 17 -6.78 4.07 7.91
C TYR A 17 -6.39 2.62 8.22
N ALA A 18 -5.13 2.25 8.01
CA ALA A 18 -4.65 0.94 8.40
C ALA A 18 -4.79 0.74 9.91
N ALA A 19 -4.33 1.69 10.72
CA ALA A 19 -4.43 1.64 12.18
C ALA A 19 -5.89 1.60 12.65
N LYS A 20 -6.76 2.41 12.05
CA LYS A 20 -8.20 2.39 12.33
C LYS A 20 -8.83 1.03 12.03
N ALA A 21 -8.48 0.43 10.89
CA ALA A 21 -8.96 -0.90 10.49
C ALA A 21 -8.46 -1.97 11.46
N TYR A 22 -7.20 -1.91 11.87
CA TYR A 22 -6.63 -2.81 12.88
C TYR A 22 -7.34 -2.69 14.23
N SER A 23 -7.51 -1.46 14.73
CA SER A 23 -8.19 -1.23 16.01
C SER A 23 -9.66 -1.65 15.99
N SER A 24 -10.33 -1.57 14.83
CA SER A 24 -11.75 -1.95 14.71
C SER A 24 -12.00 -3.45 14.73
N GLN A 25 -10.95 -4.28 14.78
CA GLN A 25 -11.10 -5.74 14.84
C GLN A 25 -11.42 -6.27 16.23
N ALA A 26 -11.19 -5.47 17.29
CA ALA A 26 -11.39 -5.87 18.67
C ALA A 26 -12.32 -4.89 19.40
N ASP A 27 -13.26 -5.44 20.15
CA ASP A 27 -14.13 -4.72 21.06
C ASP A 27 -13.61 -4.80 22.51
N GLN A 28 -14.26 -4.09 23.42
CA GLN A 28 -13.85 -4.06 24.82
C GLN A 28 -13.93 -5.46 25.46
N GLY A 29 -12.77 -6.02 25.83
CA GLY A 29 -12.65 -7.32 26.48
C GLY A 29 -12.21 -8.46 25.55
N ASP A 30 -11.99 -8.17 24.27
CA ASP A 30 -11.48 -9.16 23.31
C ASP A 30 -9.99 -9.45 23.50
N ASP A 31 -9.60 -10.67 23.11
CA ASP A 31 -8.22 -11.12 23.11
C ASP A 31 -7.48 -10.62 21.86
N TYR A 32 -6.50 -9.75 22.07
CA TYR A 32 -5.67 -9.16 21.02
C TYR A 32 -4.81 -10.19 20.26
N HIS A 33 -4.64 -11.42 20.77
CA HIS A 33 -3.90 -12.46 20.06
C HIS A 33 -4.55 -12.87 18.73
N ASN A 34 -5.85 -12.62 18.55
CA ASN A 34 -6.59 -12.98 17.34
C ASN A 34 -6.66 -11.86 16.28
N LEU A 35 -5.98 -10.73 16.51
CA LEU A 35 -5.94 -9.65 15.53
C LEU A 35 -5.30 -10.13 14.23
N LYS A 36 -5.92 -9.76 13.11
CA LYS A 36 -5.46 -10.10 11.76
C LYS A 36 -4.61 -8.96 11.21
N GLU A 37 -3.62 -9.35 10.42
CA GLU A 37 -2.80 -8.41 9.66
C GLU A 37 -3.65 -7.51 8.75
N ILE A 38 -3.20 -6.26 8.59
CA ILE A 38 -3.75 -5.28 7.67
C ILE A 38 -2.80 -5.11 6.50
N ILE A 39 -3.29 -5.51 5.31
CA ILE A 39 -2.65 -5.25 4.03
C ILE A 39 -3.31 -4.04 3.39
N PHE A 40 -2.66 -2.90 3.46
CA PHE A 40 -3.14 -1.66 2.85
C PHE A 40 -2.64 -1.53 1.42
N ILE A 41 -3.55 -1.53 0.45
CA ILE A 41 -3.23 -1.30 -0.97
C ILE A 41 -3.74 0.07 -1.41
N ALA A 42 -2.81 0.91 -1.84
CA ALA A 42 -3.06 2.21 -2.45
C ALA A 42 -2.79 2.14 -3.96
N VAL A 43 -3.78 2.52 -4.77
CA VAL A 43 -3.60 2.80 -6.19
C VAL A 43 -3.79 4.31 -6.38
N ALA A 44 -2.75 4.98 -6.85
CA ALA A 44 -2.69 6.42 -6.96
C ALA A 44 -2.34 6.86 -8.39
N ASP A 45 -3.10 7.81 -8.92
CA ASP A 45 -2.80 8.48 -10.19
C ASP A 45 -1.85 9.67 -10.01
N CYS A 46 -0.97 9.61 -9.02
CA CYS A 46 0.02 10.63 -8.78
C CYS A 46 1.32 10.05 -8.20
N ILE A 47 2.40 10.81 -8.32
CA ILE A 47 3.68 10.47 -7.69
C ILE A 47 3.62 10.88 -6.21
N ILE A 48 3.66 9.87 -5.34
CA ILE A 48 3.72 9.94 -3.88
C ILE A 48 5.20 9.89 -3.45
N PHE A 49 5.98 8.95 -3.99
CA PHE A 49 7.39 8.75 -3.61
C PHE A 49 8.31 9.14 -4.77
N PRO A 50 8.72 10.42 -4.90
CA PRO A 50 9.51 10.87 -6.05
C PRO A 50 10.86 10.15 -6.20
N ASP A 51 11.46 9.73 -5.08
CA ASP A 51 12.77 9.08 -5.07
C ASP A 51 12.74 7.59 -5.43
N LYS A 52 11.55 7.00 -5.59
CA LYS A 52 11.38 5.59 -6.00
C LYS A 52 11.08 5.51 -7.50
N ALA A 53 11.92 4.80 -8.26
CA ALA A 53 11.73 4.64 -9.70
C ALA A 53 10.55 3.71 -10.05
N GLU A 54 10.36 2.65 -9.25
CA GLU A 54 9.36 1.62 -9.51
C GLU A 54 7.92 2.13 -9.35
N TYR A 55 7.01 1.61 -10.17
CA TYR A 55 5.57 1.91 -10.08
C TYR A 55 4.90 1.26 -8.87
N LYS A 56 5.50 0.20 -8.31
CA LYS A 56 5.02 -0.51 -7.14
C LYS A 56 6.07 -0.43 -6.04
N SER A 57 5.66 -0.05 -4.83
CA SER A 57 6.52 -0.10 -3.66
C SER A 57 5.81 -0.76 -2.48
N ASN A 58 6.54 -1.64 -1.79
CA ASN A 58 6.09 -2.30 -0.57
C ASN A 58 6.80 -1.68 0.63
N HIS A 59 6.10 -1.48 1.74
CA HIS A 59 6.62 -0.86 2.95
C HIS A 59 6.19 -1.67 4.17
N VAL A 60 7.14 -1.91 5.06
CA VAL A 60 7.03 -2.73 6.28
C VAL A 60 7.67 -1.98 7.45
N ILE A 61 7.38 -2.40 8.68
CA ILE A 61 8.02 -1.89 9.89
C ILE A 61 9.27 -2.73 10.17
N LEU A 62 10.42 -2.09 10.35
CA LEU A 62 11.69 -2.78 10.60
C LEU A 62 12.29 -2.31 11.92
N ASP A 63 12.96 -3.23 12.63
CA ASP A 63 13.88 -2.86 13.70
C ASP A 63 14.99 -1.95 13.17
N GLN A 64 15.38 -0.96 13.97
CA GLN A 64 16.34 0.06 13.53
C GLN A 64 17.77 -0.48 13.39
N ASN A 65 18.16 -1.48 14.20
CA ASN A 65 19.53 -1.99 14.25
C ASN A 65 19.69 -3.24 13.39
N SER A 66 18.78 -4.22 13.54
CA SER A 66 18.85 -5.50 12.83
C SER A 66 18.16 -5.49 11.47
N PHE A 67 17.28 -4.50 11.22
CA PHE A 67 16.38 -4.48 10.06
C PHE A 67 15.43 -5.69 10.01
N GLU A 68 15.18 -6.35 11.13
CA GLU A 68 14.23 -7.46 11.23
C GLU A 68 12.78 -6.95 11.20
N HIS A 69 11.87 -7.78 10.68
CA HIS A 69 10.45 -7.45 10.51
C HIS A 69 9.62 -8.22 11.54
N ASP A 70 9.71 -7.82 12.81
CA ASP A 70 9.00 -8.48 13.91
C ASP A 70 7.53 -8.05 14.02
N LEU A 71 7.24 -6.78 13.72
CA LEU A 71 5.90 -6.20 13.75
C LEU A 71 5.20 -6.38 12.39
N LYS A 72 4.60 -7.56 12.17
CA LYS A 72 4.12 -8.02 10.85
C LYS A 72 2.71 -7.59 10.47
N ASP A 73 1.95 -7.07 11.42
CA ASP A 73 0.51 -6.84 11.23
C ASP A 73 0.19 -5.65 10.32
N PHE A 74 1.19 -4.87 9.88
CA PHE A 74 1.00 -3.77 8.95
C PHE A 74 1.87 -3.92 7.72
N TYR A 75 1.22 -4.09 6.57
CA TYR A 75 1.87 -4.16 5.27
C TYR A 75 1.26 -3.14 4.32
N PHE A 76 2.09 -2.28 3.73
CA PHE A 76 1.61 -1.24 2.81
C PHE A 76 2.14 -1.46 1.40
N VAL A 77 1.24 -1.46 0.42
CA VAL A 77 1.54 -1.51 -1.01
C VAL A 77 1.06 -0.23 -1.65
N PHE A 78 1.96 0.48 -2.33
CA PHE A 78 1.63 1.67 -3.11
C PHE A 78 1.90 1.39 -4.59
N ILE A 79 0.89 1.62 -5.41
CA ILE A 79 0.93 1.54 -6.87
C ILE A 79 0.73 2.96 -7.40
N GLU A 80 1.75 3.51 -8.04
CA GLU A 80 1.78 4.86 -8.62
C GLU A 80 1.65 4.76 -10.15
N LEU A 81 0.43 4.92 -10.66
CA LEU A 81 0.10 4.76 -12.08
C LEU A 81 0.94 5.65 -13.04
N PRO A 82 1.35 6.88 -12.69
CA PRO A 82 2.20 7.68 -13.57
C PRO A 82 3.56 7.04 -13.87
N LYS A 83 4.07 6.17 -12.98
CA LYS A 83 5.34 5.46 -13.16
C LYS A 83 5.19 4.14 -13.91
N PHE A 84 3.98 3.63 -14.05
CA PHE A 84 3.71 2.48 -14.91
C PHE A 84 3.87 2.94 -16.36
N THR A 85 4.68 2.27 -17.19
CA THR A 85 5.01 2.73 -18.56
C THR A 85 4.52 1.80 -19.66
N LYS A 86 4.02 0.62 -19.31
CA LYS A 86 3.48 -0.35 -20.27
C LYS A 86 2.17 0.17 -20.87
N THR A 87 2.06 0.10 -22.19
CA THR A 87 0.95 0.70 -22.97
C THR A 87 0.21 -0.30 -23.84
N LYS A 88 0.71 -1.54 -23.94
CA LYS A 88 0.07 -2.60 -24.71
C LYS A 88 -0.10 -3.85 -23.87
N GLU A 89 -1.16 -4.62 -24.15
CA GLU A 89 -1.53 -5.81 -23.39
C GLU A 89 -0.45 -6.91 -23.45
N ASP A 90 0.26 -7.03 -24.58
CA ASP A 90 1.35 -8.00 -24.79
C ASP A 90 2.60 -7.70 -23.95
N GLN A 91 2.71 -6.49 -23.38
CA GLN A 91 3.81 -6.11 -22.47
C GLN A 91 3.53 -6.54 -21.02
N LEU A 92 2.31 -6.96 -20.70
CA LEU A 92 1.87 -7.22 -19.33
C LEU A 92 2.30 -8.63 -18.90
N GLU A 93 3.13 -8.70 -17.86
CA GLU A 93 3.77 -9.93 -17.39
C GLU A 93 2.97 -10.61 -16.28
N ASN A 94 2.14 -9.87 -15.54
CA ASN A 94 1.42 -10.40 -14.39
C ASN A 94 0.07 -9.72 -14.14
N ILE A 95 -0.70 -10.28 -13.22
CA ILE A 95 -2.07 -9.80 -12.91
C ILE A 95 -2.09 -8.38 -12.34
N VAL A 96 -1.05 -7.97 -11.59
CA VAL A 96 -0.96 -6.60 -11.05
C VAL A 96 -0.83 -5.61 -12.19
N GLU A 97 -0.01 -5.91 -13.19
CA GLU A 97 0.15 -5.06 -14.38
C GLU A 97 -1.12 -4.99 -15.22
N LYS A 98 -1.90 -6.08 -15.31
CA LYS A 98 -3.23 -6.05 -15.94
C LYS A 98 -4.18 -5.09 -15.24
N TRP A 99 -4.19 -5.09 -13.91
CA TRP A 99 -4.96 -4.11 -13.14
C TRP A 99 -4.41 -2.69 -13.32
N CYS A 100 -3.09 -2.48 -13.30
CA CYS A 100 -2.48 -1.17 -13.55
C CYS A 100 -2.86 -0.63 -14.94
N TYR A 101 -2.84 -1.49 -15.96
CA TYR A 101 -3.24 -1.16 -17.32
C TYR A 101 -4.72 -0.74 -17.36
N PHE A 102 -5.61 -1.55 -16.77
CA PHE A 102 -7.04 -1.27 -16.67
C PHE A 102 -7.35 0.01 -15.88
N PHE A 103 -6.60 0.34 -14.83
CA PHE A 103 -6.84 1.58 -14.09
C PHE A 103 -6.36 2.82 -14.82
N ARG A 104 -5.49 2.66 -15.82
CA ARG A 104 -4.96 3.78 -16.61
C ARG A 104 -5.76 4.07 -17.88
N TYR A 105 -6.45 3.06 -18.43
CA TYR A 105 -7.17 3.11 -19.72
C TYR A 105 -8.59 2.59 -19.57
#